data_AF-W4JNC8-F1
#
_entry.id   AF-W4JNC8-F1
#
_cell.length_a   1.000
_cell.length_b   1.000
_cell.length_c   1.000
_cell.angle_alpha   90.00
_cell.angle_beta   90.00
_cell.angle_gamma   90.00
#
_symmetry.space_group_name_H-M   'P 1'
#
loop_
_entity.id
_entity.type
_entity.pdbx_description
1 polymer ?
#
loop_
_entity_poly.entity_id
_entity_poly.type
_entity_poly.pdbx_seq_one_letter_code
_entity_poly.pdbx_strand_id
1 'polypeptide(L)'
;MNPDDYDQLHRIINPSYASREHPGADDWRSGLQWSRILAPYLQGALTYHGDYTSNQVQQHVQFFVHHVAPWLGLGPEHDSASTNAPIGLYRPRYKSSMTNDYTPFELSCCWRNHDQRGKPIVRYVVDIAPAFPGSYRSTSFENGLKAIETLRVIALDINGIDVFPDLWTHITSTIMHYELDLHQSSCPICSPSTTFVGFDLVGSHTKVKFYWLLPSCQTTSKILAMLDHVFHSSSAINTVFASPAFVDAWRMVRDYIASYPDTLRPRMLSVDATRHPFPRVKFYTRCVLSASTDFDAFESHLSLGGKVTLPEHFISTCRDLWRSLIASPRGADSDKPAYCLLFYEIGAATANEAIGLSSKLYIMCGEIPRRDSFIARQLLDHCRILDGAPLLQAFADHADPTAFVAEIGLAPRKDNTEVAVYLNPSCFSSHSWADGEDADGLFRRIRNLVSTTS
;
A
#
# COMPACT_ATOMS: atom_id res chain seq x y z
N MET A 1 5.77 -27.47 -9.96
CA MET A 1 5.49 -26.46 -11.01
C MET A 1 6.43 -26.74 -12.17
N ASN A 2 5.99 -26.57 -13.43
CA ASN A 2 6.92 -26.56 -14.56
C ASN A 2 7.52 -25.13 -14.63
N PRO A 3 8.85 -24.95 -14.75
CA PRO A 3 9.49 -23.64 -14.93
C PRO A 3 8.79 -22.69 -15.92
N ASP A 4 8.10 -23.25 -16.94
CA ASP A 4 7.34 -22.50 -17.94
C ASP A 4 6.20 -21.63 -17.35
N ASP A 5 5.57 -22.04 -16.25
CA ASP A 5 4.43 -21.30 -15.64
C ASP A 5 4.90 -20.03 -14.90
N TYR A 6 6.12 -20.05 -14.35
CA TYR A 6 6.74 -18.88 -13.73
C TYR A 6 7.21 -17.88 -14.78
N ASP A 7 7.83 -18.37 -15.85
CA ASP A 7 8.23 -17.56 -17.00
C ASP A 7 7.00 -16.88 -17.62
N GLN A 8 5.86 -17.55 -17.62
CA GLN A 8 4.58 -16.98 -18.03
C GLN A 8 4.10 -15.89 -17.04
N LEU A 9 4.22 -16.11 -15.73
CA LEU A 9 3.93 -15.08 -14.72
C LEU A 9 4.85 -13.87 -14.88
N HIS A 10 6.16 -14.07 -15.03
CA HIS A 10 7.13 -13.00 -15.25
C HIS A 10 6.89 -12.27 -16.59
N ARG A 11 6.49 -12.97 -17.66
CA ARG A 11 6.09 -12.35 -18.95
C ARG A 11 4.75 -11.62 -18.87
N ILE A 12 3.82 -12.08 -18.04
CA ILE A 12 2.54 -11.40 -17.74
C ILE A 12 2.78 -10.16 -16.85
N ILE A 13 3.74 -10.24 -15.93
CA ILE A 13 4.13 -9.17 -15.00
C ILE A 13 5.01 -8.12 -15.69
N ASN A 14 5.90 -8.52 -16.61
CA ASN A 14 6.80 -7.67 -17.39
C ASN A 14 6.53 -7.82 -18.90
N PRO A 15 5.43 -7.25 -19.43
CA PRO A 15 5.09 -7.34 -20.86
C PRO A 15 6.13 -6.68 -21.78
N SER A 16 7.01 -5.83 -21.25
CA SER A 16 8.14 -5.23 -22.00
C SER A 16 9.16 -6.25 -22.52
N TYR A 17 9.19 -7.47 -21.97
CA TYR A 17 10.09 -8.53 -22.41
C TYR A 17 9.48 -9.45 -23.50
N ALA A 18 8.16 -9.49 -23.65
CA ALA A 18 7.49 -10.55 -24.42
C ALA A 18 7.14 -10.19 -25.88
N SER A 19 7.24 -8.93 -26.32
CA SER A 19 6.91 -8.55 -27.71
C SER A 19 7.93 -7.59 -28.31
N ARG A 20 8.88 -8.14 -29.09
CA ARG A 20 9.76 -7.40 -30.03
C ARG A 20 9.12 -7.15 -31.40
N GLU A 21 7.80 -7.28 -31.53
CA GLU A 21 7.11 -6.93 -32.76
C GLU A 21 6.75 -5.44 -32.74
N HIS A 22 7.50 -4.66 -33.50
CA HIS A 22 7.26 -3.23 -33.71
C HIS A 22 5.86 -2.97 -34.27
N PRO A 23 4.97 -2.26 -33.55
CA PRO A 23 3.75 -1.75 -34.14
C PRO A 23 4.10 -0.64 -35.13
N GLY A 24 3.42 -0.63 -36.28
CA GLY A 24 3.57 0.36 -37.34
C GLY A 24 3.43 1.81 -36.83
N ALA A 25 4.12 2.71 -37.52
CA ALA A 25 4.51 4.05 -37.07
C ALA A 25 3.40 5.11 -36.91
N ASP A 26 2.11 4.75 -36.82
CA ASP A 26 1.01 5.73 -36.83
C ASP A 26 0.12 5.78 -35.56
N ASP A 27 0.37 4.98 -34.50
CA ASP A 27 -0.44 4.99 -33.26
C ASP A 27 0.30 5.49 -32.00
N TRP A 28 1.52 6.05 -32.11
CA TRP A 28 2.26 6.56 -30.94
C TRP A 28 1.61 7.80 -30.28
N ARG A 29 0.60 8.40 -30.91
CA ARG A 29 -0.25 9.45 -30.32
C ARG A 29 -1.25 8.90 -29.30
N SER A 30 -1.57 7.59 -29.31
CA SER A 30 -2.29 6.95 -28.22
C SER A 30 -1.28 6.49 -27.16
N GLY A 31 -0.83 7.43 -26.33
CA GLY A 31 0.12 7.17 -25.25
C GLY A 31 -0.26 5.90 -24.47
N LEU A 32 0.74 5.08 -24.16
CA LEU A 32 0.58 3.76 -23.55
C LEU A 32 -0.29 3.88 -22.29
N GLN A 33 -1.54 3.43 -22.35
CA GLN A 33 -2.48 3.60 -21.24
C GLN A 33 -2.12 2.66 -20.09
N TRP A 34 -2.29 3.12 -18.86
CA TRP A 34 -2.05 2.31 -17.66
C TRP A 34 -2.78 0.96 -17.67
N SER A 35 -3.99 0.91 -18.24
CA SER A 35 -4.77 -0.32 -18.38
C SER A 35 -4.00 -1.42 -19.14
N ARG A 36 -3.26 -1.07 -20.20
CA ARG A 36 -2.48 -2.04 -21.00
C ARG A 36 -1.32 -2.65 -20.22
N ILE A 37 -0.77 -1.91 -19.25
CA ILE A 37 0.36 -2.35 -18.40
C ILE A 37 -0.15 -3.16 -17.21
N LEU A 38 -1.15 -2.62 -16.51
CA LEU A 38 -1.51 -3.08 -15.17
C LEU A 38 -2.63 -4.13 -15.17
N ALA A 39 -3.48 -4.18 -16.21
CA ALA A 39 -4.53 -5.19 -16.28
C ALA A 39 -3.96 -6.63 -16.40
N PRO A 40 -2.93 -6.90 -17.24
CA PRO A 40 -2.27 -8.22 -17.24
C PRO A 40 -1.66 -8.58 -15.89
N TYR A 41 -1.04 -7.62 -15.19
CA TYR A 41 -0.48 -7.80 -13.86
C TYR A 41 -1.54 -8.25 -12.84
N LEU A 42 -2.68 -7.55 -12.80
CA LEU A 42 -3.83 -7.92 -11.96
C LEU A 42 -4.40 -9.29 -12.34
N GLN A 43 -4.55 -9.56 -13.64
CA GLN A 43 -5.05 -10.84 -14.15
C GLN A 43 -4.14 -12.01 -13.73
N GLY A 44 -2.82 -11.84 -13.82
CA GLY A 44 -1.84 -12.84 -13.41
C GLY A 44 -1.98 -13.19 -11.93
N ALA A 45 -2.06 -12.18 -11.05
CA ALA A 45 -2.25 -12.41 -9.62
C ALA A 45 -3.56 -13.12 -9.28
N LEU A 46 -4.67 -12.71 -9.91
CA LEU A 46 -5.98 -13.36 -9.73
C LEU A 46 -5.99 -14.80 -10.23
N THR A 47 -5.33 -15.08 -11.35
CA THR A 47 -5.21 -16.44 -11.91
C THR A 47 -4.36 -17.32 -10.99
N TYR A 48 -3.24 -16.78 -10.49
CA TYR A 48 -2.30 -17.50 -9.64
C TYR A 48 -2.90 -17.85 -8.26
N HIS A 49 -3.82 -17.03 -7.74
CA HIS A 49 -4.56 -17.35 -6.52
C HIS A 49 -5.26 -18.72 -6.58
N GLY A 50 -5.77 -19.10 -7.75
CA GLY A 50 -6.34 -20.42 -8.01
C GLY A 50 -7.77 -20.66 -7.49
N ASP A 51 -8.36 -19.76 -6.69
CA ASP A 51 -9.79 -19.85 -6.33
C ASP A 51 -10.72 -18.91 -7.11
N TYR A 52 -10.18 -17.92 -7.84
CA TYR A 52 -11.02 -17.11 -8.72
C TYR A 52 -11.35 -17.92 -9.97
N THR A 53 -12.65 -18.08 -10.26
CA THR A 53 -13.12 -18.61 -11.53
C THR A 53 -12.72 -17.68 -12.67
N SER A 54 -12.58 -18.19 -13.90
CA SER A 54 -12.26 -17.36 -15.07
C SER A 54 -13.23 -16.19 -15.26
N ASN A 55 -14.51 -16.39 -14.93
CA ASN A 55 -15.51 -15.32 -14.95
C ASN A 55 -15.22 -14.23 -13.91
N GLN A 56 -14.86 -14.60 -12.67
CA GLN A 56 -14.48 -13.62 -11.64
C GLN A 56 -13.20 -12.87 -12.01
N VAL A 57 -12.21 -13.55 -12.59
CA VAL A 57 -10.99 -12.90 -13.10
C VAL A 57 -11.35 -11.87 -14.16
N GLN A 58 -12.16 -12.25 -15.16
CA GLN A 58 -12.60 -11.34 -16.21
C GLN A 58 -13.39 -10.16 -15.67
N GLN A 59 -14.32 -10.40 -14.73
CA GLN A 59 -15.12 -9.36 -14.10
C GLN A 59 -14.24 -8.31 -13.39
N HIS A 60 -13.29 -8.74 -12.56
CA HIS A 60 -12.40 -7.83 -11.84
C HIS A 60 -11.47 -7.05 -12.78
N VAL A 61 -10.92 -7.71 -13.79
CA VAL A 61 -10.05 -7.06 -14.78
C VAL A 61 -10.82 -6.05 -15.61
N GLN A 62 -12.03 -6.39 -16.07
CA GLN A 62 -12.90 -5.45 -16.79
C GLN A 62 -13.33 -4.28 -15.91
N PHE A 63 -13.66 -4.54 -14.64
CA PHE A 63 -13.97 -3.47 -13.69
C PHE A 63 -12.79 -2.50 -13.56
N PHE A 64 -11.57 -3.02 -13.39
CA PHE A 64 -10.37 -2.20 -13.34
C PHE A 64 -10.19 -1.37 -14.63
N VAL A 65 -10.24 -2.00 -15.80
CA VAL A 65 -10.01 -1.34 -17.09
C VAL A 65 -11.02 -0.22 -17.36
N HIS A 66 -12.31 -0.47 -17.12
CA HIS A 66 -13.37 0.48 -17.50
C HIS A 66 -13.62 1.56 -16.45
N HIS A 67 -13.40 1.27 -15.17
CA HIS A 67 -13.80 2.18 -14.09
C HIS A 67 -12.64 2.76 -13.32
N VAL A 68 -11.54 2.00 -13.13
CA VAL A 68 -10.44 2.41 -12.23
C VAL A 68 -9.25 2.98 -13.00
N ALA A 69 -8.84 2.33 -14.09
CA ALA A 69 -7.69 2.76 -14.89
C ALA A 69 -7.78 4.23 -15.38
N PRO A 70 -8.97 4.79 -15.69
CA PRO A 70 -9.09 6.21 -16.01
C PRO A 70 -8.66 7.17 -14.89
N TRP A 71 -8.63 6.73 -13.63
CA TRP A 71 -8.20 7.54 -12.49
C TRP A 71 -6.68 7.62 -12.35
N LEU A 72 -5.94 6.77 -13.06
CA LEU A 72 -4.47 6.69 -12.99
C LEU A 72 -3.78 7.81 -13.77
N GLY A 73 -4.55 8.73 -14.35
CA GLY A 73 -4.04 9.85 -15.14
C GLY A 73 -3.40 9.39 -16.45
N LEU A 74 -2.44 10.18 -16.92
CA LEU A 74 -1.69 9.84 -18.13
C LEU A 74 -0.74 8.68 -17.86
N GLY A 75 -0.69 7.75 -18.79
CA GLY A 75 0.28 6.65 -18.78
C GLY A 75 1.73 7.14 -18.88
N PRO A 76 2.70 6.21 -18.70
CA PRO A 76 4.11 6.55 -18.81
C PRO A 76 4.47 7.14 -20.17
N GLU A 77 5.51 7.95 -20.18
CA GLU A 77 6.09 8.49 -21.41
C GLU A 77 7.46 7.90 -21.69
N HIS A 78 7.77 7.77 -22.98
CA HIS A 78 9.09 7.38 -23.42
C HIS A 78 10.09 8.49 -23.05
N ASP A 79 11.23 8.12 -22.47
CA ASP A 79 12.27 9.08 -22.14
C ASP A 79 13.07 9.45 -23.40
N SER A 80 12.55 10.43 -24.16
CA SER A 80 13.18 10.91 -25.39
C SER A 80 14.45 11.74 -25.16
N ALA A 81 14.73 12.13 -23.92
CA ALA A 81 15.86 13.00 -23.57
C ALA A 81 17.21 12.25 -23.49
N SER A 82 17.19 10.92 -23.41
CA SER A 82 18.41 10.13 -23.34
C SER A 82 18.73 9.55 -24.71
N THR A 83 19.56 10.27 -25.47
CA THR A 83 20.05 9.83 -26.79
C THR A 83 20.88 8.55 -26.74
N ASN A 84 21.28 8.11 -25.55
CA ASN A 84 22.02 6.89 -25.28
C ASN A 84 21.28 5.91 -24.35
N ALA A 85 20.01 6.17 -24.02
CA ALA A 85 19.22 5.22 -23.24
C ALA A 85 18.99 3.93 -24.04
N PRO A 86 19.01 2.76 -23.39
CA PRO A 86 18.41 1.57 -23.96
C PRO A 86 17.01 1.90 -24.48
N ILE A 87 16.70 1.46 -25.70
CA ILE A 87 15.35 1.54 -26.28
C ILE A 87 14.36 0.94 -25.26
N GLY A 88 13.35 1.72 -24.86
CA GLY A 88 12.31 1.26 -23.94
C GLY A 88 12.38 1.79 -22.50
N LEU A 89 13.20 2.80 -22.20
CA LEU A 89 13.10 3.50 -20.92
C LEU A 89 11.84 4.39 -20.87
N TYR A 90 10.94 4.04 -19.98
CA TYR A 90 9.76 4.81 -19.66
C TYR A 90 9.96 5.60 -18.37
N ARG A 91 9.29 6.74 -18.25
CA ARG A 91 9.23 7.52 -17.02
C ARG A 91 7.78 7.84 -16.64
N PRO A 92 7.47 7.93 -15.34
CA PRO A 92 6.16 8.33 -14.87
C PRO A 92 5.91 9.80 -15.21
N ARG A 93 4.74 10.11 -15.79
CA ARG A 93 4.27 11.50 -15.95
C ARG A 93 3.79 12.11 -14.65
N TYR A 94 3.30 11.25 -13.75
CA TYR A 94 2.86 11.61 -12.41
C TYR A 94 3.62 10.74 -11.42
N LYS A 95 4.36 11.37 -10.50
CA LYS A 95 5.17 10.65 -9.52
C LYS A 95 4.33 10.26 -8.31
N SER A 96 3.67 9.10 -8.39
CA SER A 96 2.84 8.59 -7.30
C SER A 96 3.64 8.47 -5.99
N SER A 97 3.04 8.86 -4.86
CA SER A 97 3.58 8.60 -3.51
C SER A 97 3.39 7.16 -3.04
N MET A 98 2.56 6.38 -3.74
CA MET A 98 2.12 5.08 -3.25
C MET A 98 3.27 4.06 -3.29
N THR A 99 4.10 4.14 -4.32
CA THR A 99 5.17 3.18 -4.58
C THR A 99 6.51 3.89 -4.72
N ASN A 100 7.60 3.17 -4.43
CA ASN A 100 8.96 3.73 -4.51
C ASN A 100 9.45 3.97 -5.95
N ASP A 101 8.85 3.30 -6.94
CA ASP A 101 9.14 3.50 -8.36
C ASP A 101 8.19 4.51 -9.02
N TYR A 102 7.26 5.08 -8.25
CA TYR A 102 6.23 6.02 -8.67
C TYR A 102 5.10 5.47 -9.56
N THR A 103 4.97 4.14 -9.67
CA THR A 103 3.81 3.51 -10.31
C THR A 103 2.52 3.77 -9.50
N PRO A 104 1.42 4.25 -10.09
CA PRO A 104 0.18 4.59 -9.38
C PRO A 104 -0.69 3.37 -9.07
N PHE A 105 -0.09 2.19 -8.97
CA PHE A 105 -0.76 0.92 -8.72
C PHE A 105 0.12 0.03 -7.83
N GLU A 106 -0.47 -0.54 -6.79
CA GLU A 106 0.17 -1.53 -5.93
C GLU A 106 -0.78 -2.69 -5.70
N LEU A 107 -0.29 -3.91 -5.93
CA LEU A 107 -1.04 -5.13 -5.64
C LEU A 107 -0.70 -5.62 -4.23
N SER A 108 -1.62 -6.30 -3.55
CA SER A 108 -1.24 -7.07 -2.38
C SER A 108 -1.96 -8.41 -2.30
N CYS A 109 -1.24 -9.39 -1.76
CA CYS A 109 -1.72 -10.74 -1.50
C CYS A 109 -1.83 -10.93 0.01
N CYS A 110 -3.00 -11.32 0.51
CA CYS A 110 -3.23 -11.41 1.96
C CYS A 110 -3.79 -12.76 2.43
N TRP A 111 -3.08 -13.34 3.40
CA TRP A 111 -3.42 -14.55 4.14
C TRP A 111 -3.89 -14.13 5.55
N ARG A 112 -5.19 -14.28 5.80
CA ARG A 112 -5.88 -13.93 7.05
C ARG A 112 -6.09 -15.11 7.98
N ASN A 113 -6.34 -16.31 7.44
CA ASN A 113 -6.52 -17.53 8.24
C ASN A 113 -6.06 -18.80 7.50
N HIS A 114 -6.01 -19.93 8.20
CA HIS A 114 -5.64 -21.23 7.62
C HIS A 114 -6.69 -21.81 6.68
N ASP A 115 -7.95 -21.36 6.75
CA ASP A 115 -9.03 -21.82 5.85
C ASP A 115 -8.76 -21.44 4.39
N GLN A 116 -7.89 -20.44 4.17
CA GLN A 116 -7.39 -20.07 2.86
C GLN A 116 -6.42 -21.09 2.25
N ARG A 117 -5.91 -22.07 3.01
CA ARG A 117 -5.02 -23.14 2.50
C ARG A 117 -3.87 -22.62 1.64
N GLY A 118 -3.19 -21.56 2.12
CA GLY A 118 -2.08 -20.92 1.39
C GLY A 118 -2.49 -19.99 0.24
N LYS A 119 -3.79 -19.74 0.01
CA LYS A 119 -4.28 -18.89 -1.09
C LYS A 119 -4.62 -17.47 -0.64
N PRO A 120 -3.95 -16.42 -1.16
CA PRO A 120 -4.14 -15.04 -0.69
C PRO A 120 -5.36 -14.32 -1.26
N ILE A 121 -6.13 -13.61 -0.44
CA ILE A 121 -7.06 -12.60 -0.97
C ILE A 121 -6.26 -11.55 -1.74
N VAL A 122 -6.54 -11.42 -3.05
CA VAL A 122 -5.91 -10.41 -3.91
C VAL A 122 -6.58 -9.07 -3.66
N ARG A 123 -5.75 -8.04 -3.53
CA ARG A 123 -6.17 -6.66 -3.38
C ARG A 123 -5.32 -5.79 -4.27
N TYR A 124 -5.81 -4.60 -4.59
CA TYR A 124 -4.95 -3.58 -5.16
C TYR A 124 -5.34 -2.21 -4.65
N VAL A 125 -4.38 -1.29 -4.64
CA VAL A 125 -4.58 0.13 -4.34
C VAL A 125 -4.12 0.93 -5.54
N VAL A 126 -4.84 2.01 -5.84
CA VAL A 126 -4.51 2.95 -6.89
C VAL A 126 -4.35 4.36 -6.36
N ASP A 127 -3.41 5.10 -6.93
CA ASP A 127 -3.27 6.54 -6.73
C ASP A 127 -4.14 7.30 -7.74
N ILE A 128 -4.94 8.22 -7.22
CA ILE A 128 -5.84 9.03 -8.03
C ILE A 128 -5.04 10.20 -8.58
N ALA A 129 -4.48 9.97 -9.76
CA ALA A 129 -3.60 10.92 -10.42
C ALA A 129 -4.40 11.98 -11.22
N PRO A 130 -3.94 13.24 -11.21
CA PRO A 130 -4.46 14.26 -12.09
C PRO A 130 -4.06 14.02 -13.55
N ALA A 131 -4.91 14.48 -14.47
CA ALA A 131 -4.68 14.32 -15.91
C ALA A 131 -3.54 15.19 -16.46
N PHE A 132 -3.13 16.23 -15.74
CA PHE A 132 -2.16 17.21 -16.22
C PHE A 132 -0.87 17.21 -15.37
N PRO A 133 0.31 17.24 -15.99
CA PRO A 133 1.57 17.44 -15.28
C PRO A 133 1.59 18.77 -14.51
N GLY A 134 2.26 18.82 -13.36
CA GLY A 134 2.37 20.05 -12.54
C GLY A 134 1.16 20.36 -11.67
N SER A 135 0.21 19.42 -11.58
CA SER A 135 -0.96 19.54 -10.73
C SER A 135 -0.60 19.62 -9.23
N TYR A 136 -1.32 20.47 -8.52
CA TYR A 136 -1.19 20.62 -7.08
C TYR A 136 -1.91 19.48 -6.35
N ARG A 137 -1.63 19.34 -5.05
CA ARG A 137 -2.28 18.39 -4.15
C ARG A 137 -3.81 18.55 -4.13
N SER A 138 -4.31 19.78 -4.22
CA SER A 138 -5.75 20.08 -4.34
C SER A 138 -6.41 19.38 -5.54
N THR A 139 -5.71 19.31 -6.68
CA THR A 139 -6.23 18.63 -7.89
C THR A 139 -6.37 17.12 -7.68
N SER A 140 -5.49 16.48 -6.90
CA SER A 140 -5.65 15.06 -6.54
C SER A 140 -6.88 14.85 -5.64
N PHE A 141 -7.20 15.79 -4.74
CA PHE A 141 -8.45 15.75 -3.96
C PHE A 141 -9.70 15.91 -4.82
N GLU A 142 -9.71 16.85 -5.77
CA GLU A 142 -10.81 17.04 -6.71
C GLU A 142 -11.09 15.79 -7.53
N ASN A 143 -10.02 15.13 -8.01
CA ASN A 143 -10.17 13.86 -8.70
C ASN A 143 -10.61 12.73 -7.76
N GLY A 144 -10.19 12.75 -6.49
CA GLY A 144 -10.72 11.87 -5.46
C GLY A 144 -12.23 12.00 -5.29
N LEU A 145 -12.77 13.22 -5.25
CA LEU A 145 -14.21 13.47 -5.19
C LEU A 145 -14.94 12.91 -6.44
N LYS A 146 -14.36 13.07 -7.63
CA LYS A 146 -14.91 12.48 -8.87
C LYS A 146 -14.89 10.95 -8.85
N ALA A 147 -13.83 10.34 -8.32
CA ALA A 147 -13.73 8.89 -8.17
C ALA A 147 -14.77 8.36 -7.17
N ILE A 148 -14.99 9.05 -6.06
CA ILE A 148 -16.06 8.73 -5.09
C ILE A 148 -17.43 8.76 -5.76
N GLU A 149 -17.72 9.79 -6.56
CA GLU A 149 -19.00 9.88 -7.26
C GLU A 149 -19.15 8.80 -8.35
N THR A 150 -18.06 8.50 -9.07
CA THR A 150 -18.04 7.38 -10.03
C THR A 150 -18.37 6.06 -9.33
N LEU A 151 -17.76 5.79 -8.17
CA LEU A 151 -18.05 4.62 -7.35
C LEU A 151 -19.49 4.60 -6.82
N ARG A 152 -20.07 5.75 -6.47
CA ARG A 152 -21.48 5.87 -6.08
C ARG A 152 -22.38 5.37 -7.21
N VAL A 153 -22.18 5.85 -8.44
CA VAL A 153 -22.97 5.46 -9.60
C VAL A 153 -22.78 3.97 -9.90
N ILE A 154 -21.54 3.50 -9.94
CA ILE A 154 -21.26 2.09 -10.26
C ILE A 154 -21.89 1.14 -9.23
N ALA A 155 -21.89 1.50 -7.94
CA ALA A 155 -22.50 0.65 -6.90
C ALA A 155 -24.04 0.55 -7.00
N LEU A 156 -24.69 1.43 -7.79
CA LEU A 156 -26.11 1.29 -8.12
C LEU A 156 -26.34 0.29 -9.26
N ASP A 157 -25.40 0.18 -10.19
CA ASP A 157 -25.52 -0.64 -11.40
C ASP A 157 -24.91 -2.05 -11.24
N ILE A 158 -23.86 -2.17 -10.43
CA ILE A 158 -23.11 -3.41 -10.22
C ILE A 158 -23.32 -3.91 -8.80
N ASN A 159 -24.05 -5.02 -8.68
CA ASN A 159 -24.18 -5.74 -7.41
C ASN A 159 -22.81 -6.25 -6.92
N GLY A 160 -22.55 -6.11 -5.62
CA GLY A 160 -21.36 -6.67 -4.97
C GLY A 160 -20.21 -5.69 -4.78
N ILE A 161 -20.41 -4.39 -5.00
CA ILE A 161 -19.42 -3.35 -4.67
C ILE A 161 -19.86 -2.62 -3.39
N ASP A 162 -19.07 -2.79 -2.33
CA ASP A 162 -19.30 -2.08 -1.08
C ASP A 162 -18.58 -0.72 -1.12
N VAL A 163 -19.32 0.38 -1.01
CA VAL A 163 -18.82 1.76 -0.97
C VAL A 163 -19.46 2.60 0.14
N PHE A 164 -18.78 3.66 0.58
CA PHE A 164 -19.35 4.64 1.54
C PHE A 164 -19.16 6.10 1.06
N PRO A 165 -19.80 6.49 -0.05
CA PRO A 165 -19.49 7.74 -0.73
C PRO A 165 -19.78 8.98 0.11
N ASP A 166 -20.88 9.03 0.87
CA ASP A 166 -21.25 10.22 1.65
C ASP A 166 -20.18 10.59 2.70
N LEU A 167 -19.71 9.58 3.44
CA LEU A 167 -18.66 9.76 4.44
C LEU A 167 -17.33 10.13 3.78
N TRP A 168 -16.96 9.46 2.69
CA TRP A 168 -15.72 9.75 2.00
C TRP A 168 -15.71 11.13 1.36
N THR A 169 -16.82 11.57 0.76
CA THR A 169 -16.98 12.93 0.23
C THR A 169 -16.78 13.95 1.36
N HIS A 170 -17.41 13.73 2.51
CA HIS A 170 -17.28 14.63 3.67
C HIS A 170 -15.84 14.75 4.18
N ILE A 171 -15.17 13.62 4.43
CA ILE A 171 -13.78 13.59 4.89
C ILE A 171 -12.86 14.24 3.84
N THR A 172 -13.02 13.89 2.56
CA THR A 172 -12.21 14.43 1.45
C THR A 172 -12.36 15.94 1.36
N SER A 173 -13.58 16.47 1.43
CA SER A 173 -13.86 17.90 1.36
C SER A 173 -13.28 18.65 2.56
N THR A 174 -13.40 18.05 3.75
CA THR A 174 -12.85 18.63 4.99
C THR A 174 -11.33 18.72 4.91
N ILE A 175 -10.63 17.64 4.55
CA ILE A 175 -9.16 17.65 4.42
C ILE A 175 -8.72 18.58 3.28
N MET A 176 -9.44 18.60 2.17
CA MET A 176 -9.16 19.50 1.05
C MET A 176 -9.24 20.97 1.45
N HIS A 177 -10.17 21.35 2.35
CA HIS A 177 -10.25 22.71 2.87
C HIS A 177 -8.95 23.13 3.58
N TYR A 178 -8.42 22.28 4.47
CA TYR A 178 -7.11 22.53 5.10
C TYR A 178 -5.97 22.55 4.07
N GLU A 179 -6.02 21.69 3.07
CA GLU A 179 -5.00 21.63 2.01
C GLU A 179 -4.91 22.96 1.24
N LEU A 180 -6.04 23.60 0.93
CA LEU A 180 -6.09 24.88 0.24
C LEU A 180 -5.45 26.01 1.07
N ASP A 181 -5.61 25.98 2.39
CA ASP A 181 -5.00 26.94 3.30
C ASP A 181 -3.49 26.71 3.45
N LEU A 182 -3.07 25.45 3.53
CA LEU A 182 -1.68 25.05 3.78
C LEU A 182 -0.78 25.15 2.55
N HIS A 183 -1.30 24.81 1.37
CA HIS A 183 -0.53 24.66 0.14
C HIS A 183 -1.08 25.53 -0.99
N GLN A 184 -0.95 26.85 -0.82
CA GLN A 184 -1.24 27.83 -1.87
C GLN A 184 -0.23 27.79 -3.03
N SER A 185 0.90 27.10 -2.83
CA SER A 185 1.97 26.90 -3.82
C SER A 185 2.57 25.50 -3.71
N SER A 186 3.51 25.16 -4.60
CA SER A 186 4.19 23.87 -4.58
C SER A 186 4.98 23.66 -3.28
N CYS A 187 4.70 22.58 -2.56
CA CYS A 187 5.46 22.18 -1.37
C CYS A 187 6.63 21.28 -1.76
N PRO A 188 7.87 21.57 -1.36
CA PRO A 188 9.01 20.69 -1.66
C PRO A 188 9.01 19.40 -0.85
N ILE A 189 8.31 19.37 0.29
CA ILE A 189 8.26 18.22 1.21
C ILE A 189 7.11 17.26 0.84
N CYS A 190 5.96 17.82 0.44
CA CYS A 190 4.77 17.03 0.16
C CYS A 190 4.75 16.59 -1.31
N SER A 191 4.47 15.30 -1.53
CA SER A 191 4.14 14.79 -2.85
C SER A 191 2.79 15.33 -3.34
N PRO A 192 2.57 15.41 -4.66
CA PRO A 192 1.29 15.78 -5.24
C PRO A 192 0.16 14.76 -4.98
N SER A 193 0.45 13.53 -4.56
CA SER A 193 -0.58 12.53 -4.22
C SER A 193 -1.30 12.87 -2.93
N THR A 194 -2.63 12.75 -2.93
CA THR A 194 -3.44 13.00 -1.74
C THR A 194 -4.47 11.93 -1.46
N THR A 195 -4.96 11.22 -2.47
CA THR A 195 -6.04 10.24 -2.29
C THR A 195 -5.74 8.94 -3.01
N PHE A 196 -6.03 7.82 -2.35
CA PHE A 196 -5.89 6.48 -2.92
C PHE A 196 -7.19 5.68 -2.74
N VAL A 197 -7.42 4.72 -3.62
CA VAL A 197 -8.55 3.78 -3.50
C VAL A 197 -8.03 2.36 -3.46
N GLY A 198 -8.38 1.63 -2.41
CA GLY A 198 -8.07 0.21 -2.26
C GLY A 198 -9.29 -0.67 -2.53
N PHE A 199 -9.04 -1.84 -3.12
CA PHE A 199 -10.04 -2.82 -3.52
C PHE A 199 -9.65 -4.17 -2.95
N ASP A 200 -10.45 -4.71 -2.03
CA ASP A 200 -10.33 -6.11 -1.59
C ASP A 200 -11.24 -6.99 -2.48
N LEU A 201 -10.66 -7.91 -3.24
CA LEU A 201 -11.39 -8.74 -4.21
C LEU A 201 -11.74 -10.08 -3.55
N VAL A 202 -13.00 -10.32 -3.20
CA VAL A 202 -13.44 -11.54 -2.49
C VAL A 202 -14.52 -12.24 -3.31
N GLY A 203 -14.15 -13.29 -4.05
CA GLY A 203 -15.04 -13.93 -5.01
C GLY A 203 -15.46 -12.93 -6.10
N SER A 204 -16.76 -12.69 -6.24
CA SER A 204 -17.32 -11.65 -7.13
C SER A 204 -17.58 -10.31 -6.42
N HIS A 205 -17.33 -10.23 -5.11
CA HIS A 205 -17.55 -9.01 -4.33
C HIS A 205 -16.26 -8.18 -4.26
N THR A 206 -16.42 -6.87 -4.24
CA THR A 206 -15.33 -5.90 -4.14
C THR A 206 -15.60 -4.96 -2.98
N LYS A 207 -14.74 -4.99 -1.96
CA LYS A 207 -14.83 -4.06 -0.84
C LYS A 207 -13.88 -2.90 -1.05
N VAL A 208 -14.41 -1.69 -1.09
CA VAL A 208 -13.62 -0.51 -1.39
C VAL A 208 -13.15 0.17 -0.09
N LYS A 209 -12.00 0.81 -0.14
CA LYS A 209 -11.43 1.61 0.95
C LYS A 209 -10.90 2.90 0.37
N PHE A 210 -11.11 4.00 1.07
CA PHE A 210 -10.58 5.29 0.65
C PHE A 210 -9.47 5.73 1.60
N TYR A 211 -8.38 6.25 1.05
CA TYR A 211 -7.19 6.65 1.79
C TYR A 211 -6.90 8.13 1.52
N TRP A 212 -6.41 8.83 2.54
CA TRP A 212 -5.96 10.22 2.47
C TRP A 212 -4.53 10.32 2.95
N LEU A 213 -3.65 10.81 2.09
CA LEU A 213 -2.27 11.11 2.39
C LEU A 213 -2.14 12.44 3.11
N LEU A 214 -1.67 12.38 4.36
CA LEU A 214 -1.56 13.54 5.22
C LEU A 214 -0.33 14.37 4.82
N PRO A 215 -0.37 15.71 4.95
CA PRO A 215 0.71 16.58 4.49
C PRO A 215 1.95 16.46 5.39
N SER A 216 3.00 15.81 4.87
CA SER A 216 4.26 15.55 5.59
C SER A 216 5.00 16.80 6.07
N CYS A 217 4.71 17.98 5.49
CA CYS A 217 5.30 19.26 5.90
C CYS A 217 4.75 19.80 7.23
N GLN A 218 3.67 19.21 7.75
CA GLN A 218 3.04 19.66 8.99
C GLN A 218 3.55 18.89 10.21
N THR A 219 3.53 19.56 11.36
CA THR A 219 3.87 18.93 12.64
C THR A 219 2.80 17.91 13.03
N THR A 220 3.20 16.89 13.79
CA THR A 220 2.29 15.89 14.36
C THR A 220 1.08 16.52 15.06
N SER A 221 1.30 17.58 15.85
CA SER A 221 0.22 18.30 16.55
C SER A 221 -0.83 18.92 15.61
N LYS A 222 -0.40 19.52 14.50
CA LYS A 222 -1.32 20.13 13.52
C LYS A 222 -2.13 19.07 12.77
N ILE A 223 -1.50 17.95 12.40
CA ILE A 223 -2.19 16.83 11.76
C ILE A 223 -3.24 16.23 12.71
N LEU A 224 -2.90 16.02 13.99
CA LEU A 224 -3.85 15.50 14.98
C LEU A 224 -5.03 16.46 15.17
N ALA A 225 -4.80 17.77 15.25
CA ALA A 225 -5.87 18.76 15.36
C ALA A 225 -6.79 18.79 14.12
N MET A 226 -6.23 18.64 12.92
CA MET A 226 -7.01 18.49 11.69
C MET A 226 -7.89 17.23 11.76
N LEU A 227 -7.35 16.11 12.21
CA LEU A 227 -8.10 14.85 12.35
C LEU A 227 -9.18 14.92 13.44
N ASP A 228 -8.92 15.63 14.54
CA ASP A 228 -9.93 15.94 15.56
C ASP A 228 -11.15 16.63 14.91
N HIS A 229 -10.92 17.60 14.02
CA HIS A 229 -11.99 18.28 13.28
C HIS A 229 -12.68 17.38 12.24
N VAL A 230 -11.92 16.57 11.50
CA VAL A 230 -12.46 15.59 10.54
C VAL A 230 -13.42 14.62 11.23
N PHE A 231 -13.01 14.03 12.36
CA PHE A 231 -13.86 13.08 13.06
C PHE A 231 -15.05 13.75 13.74
N HIS A 232 -14.85 14.91 14.37
CA HIS A 232 -15.95 15.67 14.98
C HIS A 232 -17.03 16.01 13.94
N SER A 233 -16.65 16.55 12.78
CA SER A 233 -17.62 16.90 11.73
C SER A 233 -18.25 15.68 11.06
N SER A 234 -17.53 14.55 10.97
CA SER A 234 -18.05 13.29 10.42
C SER A 234 -19.20 12.70 11.25
N SER A 235 -19.38 13.11 12.50
CA SER A 235 -20.51 12.68 13.35
C SER A 235 -21.88 13.06 12.80
N ALA A 236 -21.96 14.13 11.99
CA ALA A 236 -23.18 14.53 11.29
C ALA A 236 -23.56 13.57 10.16
N ILE A 237 -22.58 12.83 9.61
CA ILE A 237 -22.76 11.89 8.50
C ILE A 237 -22.93 10.46 9.02
N ASN A 238 -22.18 10.10 10.06
CA ASN A 238 -22.27 8.79 10.71
C ASN A 238 -22.09 8.91 12.22
N THR A 239 -23.09 8.47 12.98
CA THR A 239 -23.14 8.59 14.44
C THR A 239 -22.04 7.82 15.18
N VAL A 240 -21.37 6.86 14.52
CA VAL A 240 -20.23 6.13 15.12
C VAL A 240 -19.13 7.08 15.59
N PHE A 241 -18.90 8.19 14.87
CA PHE A 241 -17.86 9.16 15.21
C PHE A 241 -18.20 9.99 16.46
N ALA A 242 -19.48 10.01 16.88
CA ALA A 242 -19.92 10.56 18.15
C ALA A 242 -20.10 9.51 19.25
N SER A 243 -19.92 8.23 18.95
CA SER A 243 -20.04 7.18 19.96
C SER A 243 -18.92 7.31 21.00
N PRO A 244 -19.20 7.09 22.30
CA PRO A 244 -18.17 7.13 23.33
C PRO A 244 -16.99 6.20 23.03
N ALA A 245 -17.27 4.99 22.53
CA ALA A 245 -16.23 4.02 22.17
C ALA A 245 -15.26 4.56 21.11
N PHE A 246 -15.75 5.21 20.06
CA PHE A 246 -14.89 5.82 19.04
C PHE A 246 -14.09 6.99 19.60
N VAL A 247 -14.76 7.90 20.33
CA VAL A 247 -14.11 9.11 20.89
C VAL A 247 -13.01 8.73 21.87
N ASP A 248 -13.26 7.76 22.74
CA ASP A 248 -12.27 7.29 23.71
C ASP A 248 -11.10 6.58 23.04
N ALA A 249 -11.36 5.72 22.05
CA ALA A 249 -10.32 5.06 21.26
C ALA A 249 -9.47 6.06 20.47
N TRP A 250 -10.09 7.05 19.82
CA TRP A 250 -9.38 8.10 19.11
C TRP A 250 -8.53 8.95 20.06
N ARG A 251 -9.09 9.41 21.19
CA ARG A 251 -8.32 10.15 22.21
C ARG A 251 -7.10 9.37 22.67
N MET A 252 -7.28 8.07 22.90
CA MET A 252 -6.19 7.18 23.31
C MET A 252 -5.04 7.13 22.29
N VAL A 253 -5.35 6.98 21.01
CA VAL A 253 -4.39 6.95 19.90
C VAL A 253 -3.74 8.33 19.73
N ARG A 254 -4.56 9.38 19.66
CA ARG A 254 -4.14 10.78 19.52
C ARG A 254 -3.14 11.18 20.60
N ASP A 255 -3.47 10.96 21.87
CA ASP A 255 -2.63 11.39 23.00
C ASP A 255 -1.31 10.62 23.06
N TYR A 256 -1.33 9.32 22.71
CA TYR A 256 -0.11 8.53 22.64
C TYR A 256 0.83 9.05 21.54
N ILE A 257 0.32 9.25 20.32
CA ILE A 257 1.13 9.77 19.21
C ILE A 257 1.66 11.18 19.51
N ALA A 258 0.85 12.04 20.13
CA ALA A 258 1.28 13.37 20.55
C ALA A 258 2.43 13.35 21.57
N SER A 259 2.57 12.26 22.33
CA SER A 259 3.65 12.07 23.31
C SER A 259 4.98 11.62 22.68
N TYR A 260 4.97 11.19 21.42
CA TYR A 260 6.16 10.73 20.68
C TYR A 260 6.24 11.37 19.27
N PRO A 261 6.22 12.71 19.15
CA PRO A 261 6.03 13.39 17.86
C PRO A 261 7.19 13.18 16.87
N ASP A 262 8.41 12.95 17.37
CA ASP A 262 9.60 12.74 16.53
C ASP A 262 9.70 11.30 16.01
N THR A 263 9.20 10.34 16.80
CA THR A 263 9.21 8.91 16.49
C THR A 263 7.98 8.50 15.68
N LEU A 264 6.78 8.94 16.08
CA LEU A 264 5.51 8.59 15.46
C LEU A 264 4.98 9.76 14.64
N ARG A 265 5.22 9.70 13.33
CA ARG A 265 4.82 10.74 12.38
C ARG A 265 3.57 10.33 11.62
N PRO A 266 2.42 11.01 11.80
CA PRO A 266 1.21 10.74 11.02
C PRO A 266 1.48 10.74 9.51
N ARG A 267 0.99 9.71 8.82
CA ARG A 267 1.26 9.51 7.38
C ARG A 267 0.00 9.44 6.55
N MET A 268 -0.97 8.65 6.98
CA MET A 268 -2.16 8.36 6.18
C MET A 268 -3.37 8.09 7.07
N LEU A 269 -4.55 8.42 6.56
CA LEU A 269 -5.84 8.00 7.10
C LEU A 269 -6.51 7.08 6.08
N SER A 270 -7.23 6.05 6.51
CA SER A 270 -8.14 5.33 5.61
C SER A 270 -9.44 4.94 6.28
N VAL A 271 -10.51 4.85 5.50
CA VAL A 271 -11.83 4.42 5.96
C VAL A 271 -12.38 3.35 5.03
N ASP A 272 -12.77 2.22 5.61
CA ASP A 272 -13.41 1.12 4.88
C ASP A 272 -14.84 1.48 4.46
N ALA A 273 -15.31 0.91 3.35
CA ALA A 273 -16.66 1.09 2.83
C ALA A 273 -17.80 0.47 3.66
N THR A 274 -17.49 -0.24 4.75
CA THR A 274 -18.50 -1.05 5.44
C THR A 274 -19.47 -0.17 6.22
N ARG A 275 -20.69 -0.02 5.69
CA ARG A 275 -21.84 0.56 6.44
C ARG A 275 -22.27 -0.32 7.61
N HIS A 276 -21.91 -1.62 7.64
CA HIS A 276 -22.33 -2.57 8.68
C HIS A 276 -21.18 -3.47 9.17
N PRO A 277 -21.05 -3.71 10.50
CA PRO A 277 -21.74 -2.96 11.54
C PRO A 277 -21.27 -1.51 11.62
N PHE A 278 -20.01 -1.20 11.29
CA PHE A 278 -19.48 0.15 11.37
C PHE A 278 -18.31 0.38 10.40
N PRO A 279 -18.09 1.62 9.93
CA PRO A 279 -16.87 1.94 9.19
C PRO A 279 -15.68 1.80 10.13
N ARG A 280 -14.59 1.26 9.60
CA ARG A 280 -13.33 1.12 10.34
C ARG A 280 -12.38 2.20 9.89
N VAL A 281 -11.89 2.97 10.85
CA VAL A 281 -10.89 4.02 10.63
C VAL A 281 -9.52 3.41 10.87
N LYS A 282 -8.58 3.62 9.95
CA LYS A 282 -7.19 3.20 10.12
C LYS A 282 -6.29 4.42 10.05
N PHE A 283 -5.51 4.63 11.09
CA PHE A 283 -4.59 5.75 11.19
C PHE A 283 -3.15 5.24 11.14
N TYR A 284 -2.43 5.60 10.07
CA TYR A 284 -1.08 5.13 9.78
C TYR A 284 -0.05 6.16 10.24
N THR A 285 0.99 5.68 10.90
CA THR A 285 2.11 6.46 11.38
C THR A 285 3.42 5.84 10.88
N ARG A 286 4.38 6.67 10.48
CA ARG A 286 5.78 6.26 10.37
C ARG A 286 6.35 6.19 11.77
N CYS A 287 6.91 5.03 12.11
CA CYS A 287 7.72 4.85 13.30
C CYS A 287 9.19 4.94 12.89
N VAL A 288 9.81 6.09 13.18
CA VAL A 288 11.20 6.40 12.83
C VAL A 288 12.15 5.64 13.75
N LEU A 289 13.11 4.89 13.18
CA LEU A 289 14.02 4.00 13.90
C LEU A 289 15.39 4.64 14.12
N SER A 290 15.42 5.85 14.68
CA SER A 290 16.67 6.62 14.84
C SER A 290 17.56 6.12 15.98
N ALA A 291 16.97 5.61 17.07
CA ALA A 291 17.71 5.23 18.27
C ALA A 291 18.07 3.73 18.31
N SER A 292 17.19 2.87 17.82
CA SER A 292 17.42 1.43 17.72
C SER A 292 16.53 0.84 16.62
N THR A 293 17.05 -0.18 15.96
CA THR A 293 16.31 -1.01 15.00
C THR A 293 15.86 -2.32 15.62
N ASP A 294 16.00 -2.50 16.93
CA ASP A 294 15.51 -3.69 17.60
C ASP A 294 13.99 -3.65 17.67
N PHE A 295 13.36 -4.81 17.49
CA PHE A 295 11.90 -4.92 17.53
C PHE A 295 11.32 -4.36 18.85
N ASP A 296 11.98 -4.66 19.97
CA ASP A 296 11.55 -4.25 21.29
C ASP A 296 11.45 -2.71 21.43
N ALA A 297 12.22 -1.96 20.62
CA ALA A 297 12.20 -0.50 20.62
C ALA A 297 10.87 0.08 20.10
N PHE A 298 10.23 -0.59 19.13
CA PHE A 298 8.96 -0.14 18.54
C PHE A 298 7.75 -1.04 18.88
N GLU A 299 7.95 -2.17 19.57
CA GLU A 299 6.88 -3.01 20.12
C GLU A 299 5.96 -2.20 21.04
N SER A 300 6.54 -1.32 21.86
CA SER A 300 5.79 -0.43 22.75
C SER A 300 4.86 0.49 21.95
N HIS A 301 5.27 0.95 20.77
CA HIS A 301 4.44 1.76 19.89
C HIS A 301 3.37 0.93 19.20
N LEU A 302 3.70 -0.28 18.74
CA LEU A 302 2.74 -1.21 18.15
C LEU A 302 1.61 -1.57 19.13
N SER A 303 1.92 -1.73 20.42
CA SER A 303 0.93 -1.96 21.49
C SER A 303 0.30 -0.68 22.05
N LEU A 304 0.61 0.49 21.49
CA LEU A 304 0.16 1.80 21.97
C LEU A 304 0.44 2.01 23.48
N GLY A 305 1.63 1.58 23.94
CA GLY A 305 2.04 1.59 25.33
C GLY A 305 1.32 0.54 26.18
N GLY A 306 1.03 -0.64 25.61
CA GLY A 306 0.28 -1.70 26.28
C GLY A 306 -1.24 -1.51 26.28
N LYS A 307 -1.77 -0.46 25.65
CA LYS A 307 -3.21 -0.21 25.56
C LYS A 307 -3.90 -1.09 24.51
N VAL A 308 -3.15 -1.58 23.53
CA VAL A 308 -3.58 -2.64 22.60
C VAL A 308 -2.93 -3.94 23.07
N THR A 309 -3.77 -4.92 23.43
CA THR A 309 -3.27 -6.25 23.79
C THR A 309 -2.83 -6.98 22.53
N LEU A 310 -1.56 -7.39 22.50
CA LEU A 310 -0.96 -8.13 21.40
C LEU A 310 -0.79 -9.60 21.83
N PRO A 311 -1.30 -10.58 21.06
CA PRO A 311 -1.05 -11.98 21.36
C PRO A 311 0.44 -12.35 21.27
N GLU A 312 0.92 -13.22 22.15
CA GLU A 312 2.34 -13.60 22.19
C GLU A 312 2.83 -14.20 20.87
N HIS A 313 2.01 -15.02 20.21
CA HIS A 313 2.38 -15.59 18.90
C HIS A 313 2.61 -14.52 17.84
N PHE A 314 1.84 -13.43 17.88
CA PHE A 314 2.00 -12.29 16.97
C PHE A 314 3.28 -11.52 17.26
N ILE A 315 3.56 -11.27 18.54
CA ILE A 315 4.80 -10.61 18.97
C ILE A 315 6.02 -11.43 18.54
N SER A 316 6.04 -12.74 18.83
CA SER A 316 7.13 -13.65 18.41
C SER A 316 7.32 -13.63 16.89
N THR A 317 6.24 -13.79 16.12
CA THR A 317 6.30 -13.77 14.65
C THR A 317 6.91 -12.46 14.14
N CYS A 318 6.47 -11.31 14.66
CA CYS A 318 6.98 -10.01 14.25
C CYS A 318 8.46 -9.85 14.62
N ARG A 319 8.84 -10.22 15.85
CA ARG A 319 10.21 -10.11 16.37
C ARG A 319 11.18 -10.98 15.59
N ASP A 320 10.82 -12.23 15.36
CA ASP A 320 11.66 -13.22 14.69
C ASP A 320 11.82 -12.85 13.21
N LEU A 321 10.71 -12.56 12.51
CA LEU A 321 10.77 -12.13 11.11
C LEU A 321 11.58 -10.84 10.94
N TRP A 322 11.34 -9.84 11.80
CA TRP A 322 12.07 -8.58 11.75
C TRP A 322 13.58 -8.81 11.89
N ARG A 323 14.01 -9.52 12.93
CA ARG A 323 15.42 -9.84 13.19
C ARG A 323 16.06 -10.56 12.00
N SER A 324 15.39 -11.55 11.42
CA SER A 324 15.92 -12.28 10.28
C SER A 324 16.03 -11.43 9.01
N LEU A 325 15.04 -10.55 8.76
CA LEU A 325 15.06 -9.66 7.59
C LEU A 325 16.17 -8.61 7.67
N ILE A 326 16.43 -8.04 8.84
CA ILE A 326 17.45 -6.99 9.02
C ILE A 326 18.84 -7.52 9.39
N ALA A 327 18.99 -8.84 9.56
CA ALA A 327 20.28 -9.46 9.84
C ALA A 327 21.24 -9.20 8.66
N SER A 328 22.17 -8.27 8.85
CA SER A 328 23.26 -7.99 7.90
C SER A 328 24.52 -8.74 8.32
N PRO A 329 25.11 -9.59 7.45
CA PRO A 329 26.41 -10.21 7.71
C PRO A 329 27.51 -9.18 8.00
N ARG A 330 27.35 -7.95 7.50
CA ARG A 330 28.32 -6.86 7.64
C ARG A 330 28.17 -6.03 8.89
N GLY A 331 27.04 -6.16 9.61
CA GLY A 331 26.73 -5.33 10.77
C GLY A 331 26.68 -3.82 10.50
N ALA A 332 26.63 -3.38 9.24
CA ALA A 332 26.63 -1.96 8.89
C ALA A 332 25.25 -1.33 9.15
N ASP A 333 25.21 -0.23 9.90
CA ASP A 333 23.97 0.50 10.21
C ASP A 333 23.29 1.09 8.96
N SER A 334 24.03 1.30 7.87
CA SER A 334 23.50 1.85 6.60
C SER A 334 22.49 0.93 5.90
N ASP A 335 22.46 -0.35 6.26
CA ASP A 335 21.66 -1.38 5.62
C ASP A 335 20.32 -1.60 6.34
N LYS A 336 20.08 -0.86 7.43
CA LYS A 336 18.90 -0.99 8.26
C LYS A 336 17.78 -0.07 7.79
N PRO A 337 16.52 -0.49 7.91
CA PRO A 337 15.39 0.34 7.53
C PRO A 337 15.30 1.58 8.40
N ALA A 338 15.09 2.74 7.79
CA ALA A 338 14.97 4.01 8.51
C ALA A 338 13.67 4.14 9.30
N TYR A 339 12.63 3.40 8.90
CA TYR A 339 11.32 3.40 9.54
C TYR A 339 10.55 2.11 9.24
N CYS A 340 9.53 1.85 10.06
CA CYS A 340 8.41 0.96 9.74
C CYS A 340 7.10 1.78 9.74
N LEU A 341 6.01 1.23 9.20
CA LEU A 341 4.69 1.81 9.37
C LEU A 341 3.94 1.05 10.47
N LEU A 342 3.29 1.79 11.35
CA LEU A 342 2.34 1.26 12.33
C LEU A 342 0.98 1.84 11.99
N PHE A 343 -0.08 1.04 12.01
CA PHE A 343 -1.42 1.60 12.01
C PHE A 343 -2.24 1.14 13.19
N TYR A 344 -3.17 2.02 13.57
CA TYR A 344 -4.15 1.78 14.61
C TYR A 344 -5.54 1.75 13.95
N GLU A 345 -6.23 0.62 14.07
CA GLU A 345 -7.61 0.45 13.61
C GLU A 345 -8.56 0.83 14.74
N ILE A 346 -9.40 1.83 14.49
CA ILE A 346 -10.51 2.21 15.37
C ILE A 346 -11.80 1.74 14.68
N GLY A 347 -12.38 0.69 15.24
CA GLY A 347 -13.68 0.15 14.88
C GLY A 347 -14.66 0.26 16.05
N ALA A 348 -15.87 -0.26 15.85
CA ALA A 348 -16.79 -0.41 16.96
C ALA A 348 -16.35 -1.53 17.89
N ALA A 349 -16.64 -1.34 19.18
CA ALA A 349 -16.54 -2.39 20.18
C ALA A 349 -17.32 -3.62 19.70
N THR A 350 -16.67 -4.79 19.72
CA THR A 350 -17.37 -6.06 19.55
C THR A 350 -17.81 -6.58 20.93
N ALA A 351 -18.69 -7.57 20.98
CA ALA A 351 -19.13 -8.16 22.26
C ALA A 351 -17.97 -8.65 23.16
N ASN A 352 -16.80 -8.89 22.57
CA ASN A 352 -15.61 -9.39 23.25
C ASN A 352 -14.50 -8.34 23.42
N GLU A 353 -14.65 -7.13 22.88
CA GLU A 353 -13.63 -6.07 22.94
C GLU A 353 -14.29 -4.76 23.38
N ALA A 354 -13.99 -4.34 24.62
CA ALA A 354 -14.56 -3.13 25.22
C ALA A 354 -14.21 -1.85 24.44
N ILE A 355 -13.07 -1.84 23.76
CA ILE A 355 -12.59 -0.76 22.90
C ILE A 355 -12.22 -1.44 21.58
N GLY A 356 -12.90 -1.09 20.49
CA GLY A 356 -12.62 -1.64 19.15
C GLY A 356 -11.31 -1.07 18.58
N LEU A 357 -10.19 -1.32 19.26
CA LEU A 357 -8.87 -0.81 18.92
C LEU A 357 -7.92 -1.98 18.67
N SER A 358 -7.32 -2.01 17.49
CA SER A 358 -6.26 -2.96 17.15
C SER A 358 -5.11 -2.27 16.43
N SER A 359 -4.00 -2.97 16.25
CA SER A 359 -2.84 -2.44 15.54
C SER A 359 -2.24 -3.44 14.58
N LYS A 360 -1.45 -2.94 13.62
CA LYS A 360 -0.67 -3.77 12.70
C LYS A 360 0.64 -3.10 12.31
N LEU A 361 1.63 -3.96 12.12
CA LEU A 361 2.98 -3.61 11.69
C LEU A 361 3.10 -3.72 10.17
N TYR A 362 3.84 -2.80 9.57
CA TYR A 362 4.27 -2.83 8.19
C TYR A 362 5.79 -2.69 8.10
N ILE A 363 6.44 -3.69 7.51
CA ILE A 363 7.87 -3.74 7.26
C ILE A 363 8.13 -3.23 5.85
N MET A 364 8.92 -2.16 5.72
CA MET A 364 9.26 -1.53 4.45
C MET A 364 10.38 -2.33 3.75
N CYS A 365 10.02 -3.38 3.02
CA CYS A 365 10.99 -4.27 2.36
C CYS A 365 11.83 -3.55 1.30
N GLY A 366 11.30 -2.49 0.68
CA GLY A 366 12.08 -1.62 -0.20
C GLY A 366 13.24 -0.87 0.49
N GLU A 367 13.27 -0.81 1.83
CA GLU A 367 14.40 -0.29 2.60
C GLU A 367 15.46 -1.37 2.90
N ILE A 368 15.15 -2.65 2.69
CA ILE A 368 16.00 -3.79 3.02
C ILE A 368 16.72 -4.23 1.75
N PRO A 369 18.08 -4.16 1.69
CA PRO A 369 18.83 -4.45 0.48
C PRO A 369 18.99 -5.97 0.29
N ARG A 370 17.89 -6.67 0.00
CA ARG A 370 17.82 -8.13 -0.21
C ARG A 370 16.92 -8.45 -1.40
N ARG A 371 17.13 -9.62 -2.01
CA ARG A 371 16.26 -10.17 -3.06
C ARG A 371 14.89 -10.50 -2.49
N ASP A 372 13.86 -10.39 -3.33
CA ASP A 372 12.52 -10.90 -2.99
C ASP A 372 12.54 -12.38 -2.58
N SER A 373 13.41 -13.21 -3.17
CA SER A 373 13.54 -14.63 -2.80
C SER A 373 14.09 -14.85 -1.39
N PHE A 374 14.93 -13.93 -0.89
CA PHE A 374 15.33 -13.93 0.51
C PHE A 374 14.14 -13.57 1.40
N ILE A 375 13.43 -12.48 1.07
CA ILE A 375 12.27 -12.01 1.82
C ILE A 375 11.18 -13.10 1.90
N ALA A 376 10.88 -13.76 0.78
CA ALA A 376 9.89 -14.83 0.69
C ALA A 376 10.26 -16.05 1.54
N ARG A 377 11.55 -16.44 1.58
CA ARG A 377 12.02 -17.51 2.48
C ARG A 377 11.82 -17.15 3.95
N GLN A 378 12.19 -15.93 4.35
CA GLN A 378 11.99 -15.48 5.74
C GLN A 378 10.50 -15.46 6.11
N LEU A 379 9.62 -15.06 5.18
CA LEU A 379 8.18 -15.16 5.38
C LEU A 379 7.72 -16.61 5.59
N LEU A 380 8.12 -17.54 4.73
CA LEU A 380 7.77 -18.95 4.85
C LEU A 380 8.29 -19.58 6.16
N ASP A 381 9.51 -19.23 6.57
CA ASP A 381 10.14 -19.78 7.78
C ASP A 381 9.46 -19.29 9.08
N HIS A 382 9.01 -18.04 9.11
CA HIS A 382 8.52 -17.40 10.34
C HIS A 382 7.00 -17.27 10.43
N CYS A 383 6.26 -17.32 9.31
CA CYS A 383 4.83 -17.08 9.29
C CYS A 383 4.05 -18.35 8.91
N ARG A 384 3.67 -19.15 9.92
CA ARG A 384 2.93 -20.42 9.76
C ARG A 384 1.66 -20.35 8.91
N ILE A 385 1.04 -19.18 8.79
CA ILE A 385 -0.15 -18.99 7.95
C ILE A 385 0.15 -19.17 6.46
N LEU A 386 1.43 -19.08 6.08
CA LEU A 386 1.95 -19.19 4.74
C LEU A 386 2.39 -20.62 4.39
N ASP A 387 2.18 -21.59 5.29
CA ASP A 387 2.47 -22.99 5.04
C ASP A 387 1.76 -23.45 3.76
N GLY A 388 2.54 -23.86 2.76
CA GLY A 388 2.03 -24.27 1.46
C GLY A 388 1.50 -23.12 0.59
N ALA A 389 1.91 -21.87 0.82
CA ALA A 389 1.56 -20.73 -0.03
C ALA A 389 2.38 -20.78 -1.35
N PRO A 390 1.79 -21.21 -2.49
CA PRO A 390 2.56 -21.45 -3.72
C PRO A 390 3.21 -20.17 -4.24
N LEU A 391 2.58 -19.01 -4.05
CA LEU A 391 3.08 -17.72 -4.55
C LEU A 391 4.41 -17.37 -3.89
N LEU A 392 4.49 -17.54 -2.57
CA LEU A 392 5.72 -17.26 -1.84
C LEU A 392 6.78 -18.32 -2.10
N GLN A 393 6.38 -19.58 -2.30
CA GLN A 393 7.34 -20.60 -2.74
C GLN A 393 7.94 -20.24 -4.10
N ALA A 394 7.13 -19.79 -5.05
CA ALA A 394 7.61 -19.34 -6.36
C ALA A 394 8.58 -18.15 -6.24
N PHE A 395 8.31 -17.18 -5.37
CA PHE A 395 9.28 -16.11 -5.07
C PHE A 395 10.55 -16.64 -4.42
N ALA A 396 10.43 -17.56 -3.45
CA ALA A 396 11.55 -18.15 -2.73
C ALA A 396 12.50 -18.94 -3.64
N ASP A 397 11.94 -19.63 -4.63
CA ASP A 397 12.69 -20.43 -5.61
C ASP A 397 13.29 -19.57 -6.74
N HIS A 398 12.88 -18.30 -6.85
CA HIS A 398 13.35 -17.44 -7.92
C HIS A 398 14.78 -16.96 -7.72
N ALA A 399 15.62 -17.16 -8.73
CA ALA A 399 17.01 -16.75 -8.68
C ALA A 399 17.17 -15.24 -8.91
N ASP A 400 16.46 -14.63 -9.87
CA ASP A 400 16.76 -13.25 -10.25
C ASP A 400 16.32 -12.25 -9.18
N PRO A 401 17.12 -11.18 -8.97
CA PRO A 401 16.76 -10.10 -8.09
C PRO A 401 15.58 -9.31 -8.65
N THR A 402 14.41 -9.53 -8.07
CA THR A 402 13.25 -8.67 -8.28
C THR A 402 13.14 -7.69 -7.11
N ALA A 403 12.55 -6.52 -7.37
CA ALA A 403 12.25 -5.49 -6.38
C ALA A 403 10.72 -5.34 -6.20
N PHE A 404 10.00 -6.46 -6.34
CA PHE A 404 8.56 -6.49 -6.32
C PHE A 404 8.02 -6.42 -4.90
N VAL A 405 8.65 -7.07 -3.91
CA VAL A 405 8.15 -7.04 -2.53
C VAL A 405 8.49 -5.70 -1.88
N ALA A 406 7.54 -4.77 -1.96
CA ALA A 406 7.69 -3.42 -1.42
C ALA A 406 7.50 -3.40 0.10
N GLU A 407 6.50 -4.12 0.61
CA GLU A 407 6.12 -4.11 2.02
C GLU A 407 5.54 -5.45 2.50
N ILE A 408 5.66 -5.72 3.80
CA ILE A 408 4.98 -6.81 4.49
C ILE A 408 4.09 -6.21 5.59
N GLY A 409 2.81 -6.54 5.61
CA GLY A 409 1.88 -6.14 6.66
C GLY A 409 1.48 -7.31 7.57
N LEU A 410 1.69 -7.18 8.88
CA LEU A 410 1.41 -8.20 9.90
C LEU A 410 0.32 -7.73 10.88
N ALA A 411 -0.78 -8.48 10.98
CA ALA A 411 -1.86 -8.19 11.94
C ALA A 411 -2.07 -9.34 12.94
N PRO A 412 -2.37 -9.03 14.21
CA PRO A 412 -2.77 -10.04 15.17
C PRO A 412 -4.12 -10.64 14.78
N ARG A 413 -4.21 -11.96 14.85
CA ARG A 413 -5.45 -12.73 14.79
C ARG A 413 -5.51 -13.65 15.99
N LYS A 414 -6.70 -14.19 16.26
CA LYS A 414 -6.96 -15.01 17.46
C LYS A 414 -5.95 -16.16 17.62
N ASP A 415 -5.71 -16.88 16.54
CA ASP A 415 -4.93 -18.13 16.58
C ASP A 415 -3.65 -18.08 15.73
N ASN A 416 -3.40 -16.97 15.01
CA ASN A 416 -2.23 -16.79 14.14
C ASN A 416 -1.94 -15.31 13.86
N THR A 417 -1.01 -15.06 12.93
CA THR A 417 -0.67 -13.74 12.42
C THR A 417 -1.14 -13.63 10.97
N GLU A 418 -2.02 -12.67 10.68
CA GLU A 418 -2.35 -12.33 9.29
C GLU A 418 -1.11 -11.73 8.62
N VAL A 419 -0.85 -12.16 7.39
CA VAL A 419 0.23 -11.65 6.56
C VAL A 419 -0.36 -11.06 5.28
N ALA A 420 0.12 -9.88 4.90
CA ALA A 420 -0.11 -9.28 3.59
C ALA A 420 1.24 -8.93 2.96
N VAL A 421 1.43 -9.28 1.71
CA VAL A 421 2.63 -8.91 0.94
C VAL A 421 2.20 -7.93 -0.14
N TYR A 422 2.85 -6.77 -0.18
CA TYR A 422 2.58 -5.68 -1.11
C TYR A 422 3.60 -5.73 -2.23
N LEU A 423 3.10 -5.79 -3.45
CA LEU A 423 3.82 -6.06 -4.68
C LEU A 423 3.75 -4.85 -5.59
N ASN A 424 4.91 -4.27 -5.87
CA ASN A 424 5.06 -3.17 -6.81
C ASN A 424 5.33 -3.72 -8.22
N PRO A 425 4.54 -3.33 -9.24
CA PRO A 425 4.82 -3.66 -10.64
C PRO A 425 6.25 -3.31 -11.10
N SER A 426 6.91 -2.36 -10.43
CA SER A 426 8.32 -2.02 -10.68
C SER A 426 8.58 -1.57 -12.12
N CYS A 427 7.59 -0.89 -12.72
CA CYS A 427 7.63 -0.43 -14.11
C CYS A 427 8.82 0.48 -14.40
N PHE A 428 9.39 1.12 -13.38
CA PHE A 428 10.48 2.09 -13.50
C PHE A 428 11.72 1.77 -12.64
N SER A 429 11.70 0.67 -11.86
CA SER A 429 12.76 0.34 -10.88
C SER A 429 13.74 -0.72 -11.35
N SER A 430 13.53 -1.32 -12.52
CA SER A 430 14.41 -2.36 -13.09
C SER A 430 15.88 -1.93 -13.27
N HIS A 431 16.17 -0.62 -13.11
CA HIS A 431 17.51 -0.03 -13.23
C HIS A 431 18.01 0.61 -11.92
N SER A 432 17.21 0.65 -10.85
CA SER A 432 17.56 1.30 -9.57
C SER A 432 18.38 0.43 -8.62
N TRP A 433 18.60 -0.84 -8.95
CA TRP A 433 19.54 -1.72 -8.25
C TRP A 433 20.75 -1.90 -9.16
N ALA A 434 21.92 -1.44 -8.70
CA ALA A 434 23.15 -1.56 -9.48
C ALA A 434 23.50 -3.03 -9.72
N ASP A 435 24.10 -3.32 -10.88
CA ASP A 435 24.72 -4.61 -11.19
C ASP A 435 25.70 -5.02 -10.07
N GLY A 436 25.36 -6.10 -9.37
CA GLY A 436 26.20 -6.73 -8.37
C GLY A 436 25.46 -6.97 -7.06
N GLU A 437 25.01 -8.20 -6.90
CA GLU A 437 24.92 -8.80 -5.58
C GLU A 437 26.35 -9.12 -5.13
N ASP A 438 26.70 -8.74 -3.91
CA ASP A 438 27.96 -9.18 -3.33
C ASP A 438 27.88 -10.64 -2.82
N ALA A 439 28.99 -11.16 -2.30
CA ALA A 439 29.05 -12.53 -1.80
C ALA A 439 28.07 -12.84 -0.65
N ASP A 440 27.51 -11.80 -0.01
CA ASP A 440 26.61 -11.90 1.15
C ASP A 440 25.13 -11.80 0.76
N GLY A 441 24.83 -11.67 -0.53
CA GLY A 441 23.46 -11.54 -1.00
C GLY A 441 22.93 -10.10 -1.01
N LEU A 442 23.80 -9.11 -0.85
CA LEU A 442 23.43 -7.70 -0.67
C LEU A 442 23.53 -6.94 -1.99
N PHE A 443 22.50 -6.13 -2.28
CA PHE A 443 22.58 -5.15 -3.36
C PHE A 443 23.19 -3.85 -2.89
N ARG A 444 23.98 -3.22 -3.75
CA ARG A 444 24.31 -1.81 -3.58
C ARG A 444 23.07 -0.97 -3.86
N ARG A 445 22.52 -0.36 -2.81
CA ARG A 445 21.43 0.61 -2.91
C ARG A 445 21.92 1.82 -3.72
N ILE A 446 21.48 1.96 -4.97
CA ILE A 446 21.55 3.26 -5.65
C ILE A 446 20.48 4.11 -4.96
N ARG A 447 20.85 4.85 -3.91
CA ARG A 447 19.94 5.82 -3.33
C ARG A 447 19.68 6.90 -4.39
N ASN A 448 18.63 6.73 -5.18
CA ASN A 448 17.93 7.87 -5.74
C ASN A 448 17.28 8.57 -4.54
N LEU A 449 18.06 9.43 -3.88
CA LEU A 449 17.63 10.30 -2.80
C LEU A 449 16.49 11.16 -3.33
N VAL A 450 15.24 10.70 -3.18
CA VAL A 450 14.17 11.65 -2.87
C VAL A 450 14.55 12.17 -1.50
N SER A 451 15.04 13.41 -1.46
CA SER A 451 15.67 13.97 -0.28
C SER A 451 14.75 13.84 0.93
N THR A 452 15.12 12.99 1.89
CA THR A 452 14.51 12.95 3.23
C THR A 452 14.99 14.12 4.10
N THR A 453 15.46 15.22 3.50
CA THR A 453 15.79 16.46 4.20
C THR A 453 14.53 17.30 4.39
N SER A 454 13.79 17.02 5.46
CA SER A 454 13.32 17.94 6.52
C SER A 454 12.21 17.28 7.34
#